data_AF-A0A327VZJ9-F1
#
_entry.id   AF-A0A327VZJ9-F1
#
_cell.length_a   1.000
_cell.length_b   1.000
_cell.length_c   1.000
_cell.angle_alpha   90.00
_cell.angle_beta   90.00
_cell.angle_gamma   90.00
#
_symmetry.space_group_name_H-M   'P 1'
#
loop_
_entity.id
_entity.type
_entity.pdbx_description
1 polymer ?
#
loop_
_entity_poly.entity_id
_entity_poly.type
_entity_poly.pdbx_seq_one_letter_code
_entity_poly.pdbx_strand_id
1 'polypeptide(L)'
;MRNPGWCPWRLHLARAEAHDAPERALALAHDAVERARHFGAPSAIGQALRAAAEVSPRSARGKLLEESVAQLERSPAGYELACSLVALGAEARRGGHAEDAADHLYRGLETAAGCGADGLVERARDELAAAGLRPRPLHGAATDALTGRERAAAACAVRGLFPSETAAELHLAETDVVRLLSAVYRKLGTDQAGLAAALGT
;
A
#
# COMPACT_ATOMS: atom_id res chain seq x y z
N MET A 1 1.81 31.36 -4.40
CA MET A 1 2.65 30.15 -4.39
C MET A 1 2.13 29.20 -5.47
N ARG A 2 2.97 28.75 -6.42
CA ARG A 2 2.52 28.04 -7.66
C ARG A 2 2.88 26.56 -7.71
N ASN A 3 3.50 25.99 -6.67
CA ASN A 3 3.84 24.56 -6.65
C ASN A 3 2.57 23.72 -6.37
N PRO A 4 2.09 22.91 -7.33
CA PRO A 4 0.88 22.12 -7.18
C PRO A 4 0.98 21.06 -6.06
N GLY A 5 2.19 20.55 -5.78
CA GLY A 5 2.42 19.58 -4.70
C GLY A 5 2.42 20.20 -3.30
N TRP A 6 2.75 21.49 -3.17
CA TRP A 6 2.79 22.17 -1.86
C TRP A 6 1.46 22.86 -1.50
N CYS A 7 0.57 23.02 -2.48
CA CYS A 7 -0.76 23.63 -2.31
C CYS A 7 -1.82 22.90 -3.15
N PRO A 8 -2.19 21.66 -2.79
CA PRO A 8 -3.12 20.83 -3.55
C PRO A 8 -4.59 21.23 -3.38
N TRP A 9 -4.89 22.44 -2.88
CA TRP A 9 -6.25 22.87 -2.52
C TRP A 9 -7.26 22.71 -3.65
N ARG A 10 -6.85 22.87 -4.92
CA ARG A 10 -7.72 22.67 -6.08
C ARG A 10 -8.18 21.23 -6.23
N LEU A 11 -7.29 20.26 -5.93
CA LEU A 11 -7.64 18.84 -5.95
C LEU A 11 -8.67 18.53 -4.85
N HIS A 12 -8.44 19.06 -3.65
CA HIS A 12 -9.36 18.89 -2.53
C HIS A 12 -10.71 19.58 -2.79
N LEU A 13 -10.69 20.79 -3.37
CA LEU A 13 -11.91 21.52 -3.72
C LEU A 13 -12.70 20.80 -4.82
N ALA A 14 -12.03 20.31 -5.86
CA ALA A 14 -12.68 19.52 -6.91
C ALA A 14 -13.40 18.30 -6.32
N ARG A 15 -12.75 17.56 -5.41
CA ARG A 15 -13.36 16.42 -4.71
C ARG A 15 -14.55 16.82 -3.85
N ALA A 16 -14.43 17.92 -3.08
CA ALA A 16 -15.48 18.40 -2.21
C ALA A 16 -16.73 18.85 -2.98
N GLU A 17 -16.54 19.51 -4.12
CA GLU A 17 -17.62 20.03 -4.97
C GLU A 17 -18.20 18.97 -5.91
N ALA A 18 -17.68 17.74 -5.91
CA ALA A 18 -18.07 16.71 -6.88
C ALA A 18 -19.55 16.31 -6.82
N HIS A 19 -20.15 16.39 -5.63
CA HIS A 19 -21.57 16.10 -5.43
C HIS A 19 -22.47 17.29 -5.80
N ASP A 20 -22.13 18.48 -5.30
CA ASP A 20 -23.00 19.66 -5.39
C ASP A 20 -22.83 20.46 -6.70
N ALA A 21 -21.63 20.44 -7.29
CA ALA A 21 -21.27 21.20 -8.47
C ALA A 21 -20.31 20.41 -9.40
N PRO A 22 -20.78 19.32 -10.02
CA PRO A 22 -19.94 18.40 -10.79
C PRO A 22 -19.20 19.04 -11.96
N GLU A 23 -19.82 20.00 -12.65
CA GLU A 23 -19.17 20.73 -13.76
C GLU A 23 -18.01 21.59 -13.25
N ARG A 24 -18.20 22.25 -12.11
CA ARG A 24 -17.17 23.07 -11.47
C ARG A 24 -16.03 22.21 -10.92
N ALA A 25 -16.36 21.07 -10.33
CA ALA A 25 -15.39 20.08 -9.88
C ALA A 25 -14.51 19.59 -11.04
N LEU A 26 -15.12 19.28 -12.19
CA LEU A 26 -14.41 18.86 -13.39
C LEU A 26 -13.47 19.97 -13.92
N ALA A 27 -13.96 21.22 -14.00
CA ALA A 27 -13.15 22.36 -14.41
C ALA A 27 -11.95 22.60 -13.48
N LEU A 28 -12.16 22.51 -12.16
CA LEU A 28 -11.09 22.65 -11.16
C LEU A 28 -10.03 21.54 -11.29
N ALA A 29 -10.47 20.30 -11.54
CA ALA A 29 -9.56 19.18 -11.71
C ALA A 29 -8.73 19.31 -13.00
N HIS A 30 -9.34 19.76 -14.10
CA HIS A 30 -8.62 20.03 -15.34
C HIS A 30 -7.58 21.16 -15.17
N ASP A 31 -7.96 22.29 -14.56
CA ASP A 31 -7.00 23.38 -14.24
C ASP A 31 -5.85 22.87 -13.37
N ALA A 32 -6.12 21.97 -12.42
CA ALA A 32 -5.07 21.38 -11.60
C ALA A 32 -4.12 20.48 -12.41
N VAL A 33 -4.64 19.66 -13.33
CA VAL A 33 -3.83 18.84 -14.24
C VAL A 33 -2.96 19.72 -15.15
N GLU A 34 -3.51 20.79 -15.73
CA GLU A 34 -2.75 21.72 -16.56
C GLU A 34 -1.61 22.38 -15.80
N ARG A 35 -1.87 22.83 -14.57
CA ARG A 35 -0.83 23.40 -13.70
C ARG A 35 0.24 22.38 -13.31
N ALA A 36 -0.16 21.15 -13.01
CA ALA A 36 0.78 20.07 -12.71
C ALA A 36 1.67 19.76 -13.91
N ARG A 37 1.10 19.70 -15.13
CA ARG A 37 1.85 19.51 -16.37
C ARG A 37 2.80 20.68 -16.65
N HIS A 38 2.37 21.91 -16.42
CA HIS A 38 3.22 23.09 -16.54
C HIS A 38 4.38 23.09 -15.54
N PHE A 39 4.14 22.60 -14.31
CA PHE A 39 5.18 22.45 -13.29
C PHE A 39 6.16 21.30 -13.60
N GLY A 40 5.68 20.23 -14.24
CA GLY A 40 6.51 19.19 -14.84
C GLY A 40 6.96 18.06 -13.88
N ALA A 41 6.55 18.08 -12.62
CA ALA A 41 6.87 17.00 -11.68
C ALA A 41 5.95 15.79 -11.90
N PRO A 42 6.48 14.58 -12.19
CA PRO A 42 5.64 13.41 -12.46
C PRO A 42 4.71 13.04 -11.30
N SER A 43 5.17 13.21 -10.06
CA SER A 43 4.34 12.99 -8.86
C SER A 43 3.14 13.95 -8.79
N ALA A 44 3.34 15.24 -9.10
CA ALA A 44 2.26 16.23 -9.11
C ALA A 44 1.26 15.96 -10.25
N ILE A 45 1.76 15.59 -11.44
CA ILE A 45 0.93 15.26 -12.59
C ILE A 45 0.07 14.04 -12.27
N GLY A 46 0.68 12.98 -11.75
CA GLY A 46 -0.03 11.75 -11.39
C GLY A 46 -1.12 11.97 -10.33
N GLN A 47 -0.81 12.72 -9.26
CA GLN A 47 -1.81 13.08 -8.25
C GLN A 47 -2.99 13.86 -8.83
N ALA A 48 -2.72 14.85 -9.69
CA ALA A 48 -3.75 15.65 -10.32
C ALA A 48 -4.64 14.80 -11.26
N LEU A 49 -4.04 13.91 -12.03
CA LEU A 49 -4.76 12.98 -12.91
C LEU A 49 -5.67 12.03 -12.13
N ARG A 50 -5.21 11.49 -11.00
CA ARG A 50 -6.05 10.65 -10.11
C ARG A 50 -7.25 11.42 -9.58
N ALA A 51 -7.03 12.65 -9.08
CA ALA A 51 -8.12 13.50 -8.60
C ALA A 51 -9.11 13.86 -9.72
N ALA A 52 -8.62 14.10 -10.95
CA ALA A 52 -9.46 14.32 -12.11
C ALA A 52 -10.31 13.09 -12.45
N ALA A 53 -9.76 11.88 -12.33
CA ALA A 53 -10.53 10.65 -12.55
C ALA A 53 -11.69 10.52 -11.55
N GLU A 54 -11.50 10.87 -10.28
CA GLU A 54 -12.55 10.74 -9.25
C GLU A 54 -13.81 11.57 -9.58
N VAL A 55 -13.64 12.75 -10.16
CA VAL A 55 -14.74 13.66 -10.53
C VAL A 55 -15.18 13.53 -11.99
N SER A 56 -14.47 12.73 -12.79
CA SER A 56 -14.79 12.54 -14.21
C SER A 56 -15.91 11.52 -14.43
N PRO A 57 -16.61 11.58 -15.58
CA PRO A 57 -17.50 10.52 -16.03
C PRO A 57 -16.76 9.19 -16.17
N ARG A 58 -17.47 8.08 -15.93
CA ARG A 58 -16.91 6.73 -15.93
C ARG A 58 -16.12 6.37 -17.19
N SER A 59 -16.54 6.87 -18.35
CA SER A 59 -15.87 6.64 -19.64
C SER A 59 -14.45 7.23 -19.73
N ALA A 60 -14.12 8.23 -18.91
CA ALA A 60 -12.81 8.89 -18.91
C ALA A 60 -11.90 8.42 -17.77
N ARG A 61 -12.44 7.80 -16.71
CA ARG A 61 -11.70 7.47 -15.48
C ARG A 61 -10.52 6.54 -15.71
N GLY A 62 -10.71 5.45 -16.44
CA GLY A 62 -9.66 4.46 -16.70
C GLY A 62 -8.42 5.09 -17.33
N LYS A 63 -8.60 5.84 -18.43
CA LYS A 63 -7.50 6.51 -19.13
C LYS A 63 -6.74 7.51 -18.25
N LEU A 64 -7.46 8.27 -17.43
CA LEU A 64 -6.83 9.22 -16.49
C LEU A 64 -6.02 8.49 -15.40
N LEU A 65 -6.52 7.35 -14.91
CA LEU A 65 -5.84 6.53 -13.91
C LEU A 65 -4.63 5.79 -14.49
N GLU A 66 -4.71 5.28 -15.72
CA GLU A 66 -3.57 4.72 -16.45
C GLU A 66 -2.44 5.76 -16.62
N GLU A 67 -2.78 6.97 -17.09
CA GLU A 67 -1.79 8.05 -17.20
C GLU A 67 -1.24 8.45 -15.83
N SER A 68 -2.09 8.47 -14.79
CA SER A 68 -1.67 8.73 -13.42
C SER A 68 -0.61 7.73 -12.94
N VAL A 69 -0.86 6.42 -13.12
CA VAL A 69 0.09 5.35 -12.77
C VAL A 69 1.40 5.54 -13.54
N ALA A 70 1.34 5.74 -14.86
CA ALA A 70 2.53 5.92 -15.70
C ALA A 70 3.41 7.11 -15.27
N GLN A 71 2.81 8.21 -14.79
CA GLN A 71 3.55 9.34 -14.26
C GLN A 71 4.15 9.04 -12.87
N LEU A 72 3.43 8.32 -12.03
CA LEU A 72 3.85 8.00 -10.67
C LEU A 72 4.96 6.95 -10.63
N GLU A 73 4.97 5.98 -11.55
CA GLU A 73 6.06 5.01 -11.74
C GLU A 73 7.40 5.68 -12.07
N ARG A 74 7.36 6.88 -12.66
CA ARG A 74 8.54 7.70 -12.96
C ARG A 74 8.98 8.58 -11.80
N SER A 75 8.43 8.36 -10.61
CA SER A 75 8.66 9.16 -9.41
C SER A 75 8.88 8.28 -8.17
N PRO A 76 9.54 8.79 -7.12
CA PRO A 76 9.68 8.06 -5.86
C PRO A 76 8.41 8.09 -4.98
N ALA A 77 7.27 8.59 -5.49
CA ALA A 77 6.05 8.80 -4.71
C ALA A 77 5.25 7.48 -4.53
N GLY A 78 5.81 6.52 -3.79
CA GLY A 78 5.25 5.18 -3.62
C GLY A 78 3.80 5.15 -3.08
N TYR A 79 3.49 5.96 -2.08
CA TYR A 79 2.14 6.05 -1.54
C TYR A 79 1.11 6.53 -2.58
N GLU A 80 1.48 7.51 -3.39
CA GLU A 80 0.61 8.04 -4.44
C GLU A 80 0.44 7.05 -5.58
N LEU A 81 1.51 6.33 -5.95
CA LEU A 81 1.45 5.21 -6.89
C LEU A 81 0.47 4.13 -6.40
N ALA A 82 0.56 3.75 -5.13
CA ALA A 82 -0.37 2.79 -4.53
C ALA A 82 -1.82 3.27 -4.61
N CYS A 83 -2.08 4.55 -4.31
CA CYS A 83 -3.43 5.12 -4.43
C CYS A 83 -3.97 5.03 -5.87
N SER A 84 -3.15 5.34 -6.87
CA SER A 84 -3.56 5.27 -8.28
C SER A 84 -3.76 3.84 -8.78
N LEU A 85 -2.91 2.90 -8.38
CA LEU A 85 -3.05 1.47 -8.70
C LEU A 85 -4.34 0.89 -8.13
N VAL A 86 -4.64 1.15 -6.85
CA VAL A 86 -5.88 0.69 -6.21
C VAL A 86 -7.11 1.32 -6.87
N ALA A 87 -7.05 2.61 -7.21
CA ALA A 87 -8.13 3.28 -7.93
C ALA A 87 -8.35 2.69 -9.34
N LEU A 88 -7.27 2.44 -10.09
CA LEU A 88 -7.33 1.84 -11.43
C LEU A 88 -7.93 0.44 -11.38
N GLY A 89 -7.45 -0.40 -10.46
CA GLY A 89 -7.98 -1.75 -10.27
C GLY A 89 -9.46 -1.76 -9.85
N ALA A 90 -9.87 -0.85 -8.97
CA ALA A 90 -11.27 -0.69 -8.58
C ALA A 90 -12.17 -0.30 -9.75
N GLU A 91 -11.71 0.59 -10.65
CA GLU A 91 -12.43 0.99 -11.86
C GLU A 91 -12.46 -0.15 -12.91
N ALA A 92 -11.35 -0.86 -13.12
CA ALA A 92 -11.28 -2.03 -14.01
C ALA A 92 -12.27 -3.12 -13.58
N ARG A 93 -12.31 -3.43 -12.27
CA ARG A 93 -13.29 -4.38 -11.71
C ARG A 93 -14.71 -3.90 -11.95
N ARG A 94 -15.01 -2.62 -11.68
CA ARG A 94 -16.36 -2.07 -11.96
C ARG A 94 -16.73 -2.28 -13.42
N GLY A 95 -15.77 -2.11 -14.34
CA GLY A 95 -15.93 -2.30 -15.79
C GLY A 95 -16.05 -3.75 -16.27
N GLY A 96 -15.91 -4.74 -15.40
CA GLY A 96 -15.98 -6.16 -15.76
C GLY A 96 -14.67 -6.77 -16.23
N HIS A 97 -13.55 -6.02 -16.20
CA HIS A 97 -12.22 -6.51 -16.57
C HIS A 97 -11.50 -7.07 -15.33
N ALA A 98 -11.95 -8.23 -14.86
CA ALA A 98 -11.48 -8.80 -13.58
C ALA A 98 -9.99 -9.18 -13.60
N GLU A 99 -9.46 -9.62 -14.73
CA GLU A 99 -8.04 -9.97 -14.88
C GLU A 99 -7.14 -8.73 -14.78
N ASP A 100 -7.46 -7.66 -15.51
CA ASP A 100 -6.72 -6.38 -15.45
C ASP A 100 -6.82 -5.74 -14.05
N ALA A 101 -7.98 -5.89 -13.40
CA ALA A 101 -8.16 -5.42 -12.03
C ALA A 101 -7.22 -6.13 -11.04
N ALA A 102 -6.96 -7.43 -11.23
CA ALA A 102 -6.13 -8.22 -10.34
C ALA A 102 -4.69 -7.69 -10.27
N ASP A 103 -4.05 -7.47 -11.42
CA ASP A 103 -2.66 -6.98 -11.50
C ASP A 103 -2.50 -5.66 -10.73
N HIS A 104 -3.36 -4.69 -11.03
CA HIS A 104 -3.30 -3.37 -10.42
C HIS A 104 -3.58 -3.41 -8.92
N LEU A 105 -4.54 -4.22 -8.47
CA LEU A 105 -4.87 -4.34 -7.06
C LEU A 105 -3.76 -5.03 -6.26
N TYR A 106 -3.13 -6.10 -6.77
CA TYR A 106 -2.01 -6.74 -6.09
C TYR A 106 -0.79 -5.83 -6.00
N ARG A 107 -0.43 -5.15 -7.10
CA ARG A 107 0.67 -4.18 -7.10
C ARG A 107 0.40 -3.00 -6.17
N GLY A 108 -0.83 -2.50 -6.16
CA GLY A 108 -1.26 -1.43 -5.26
C GLY A 108 -1.19 -1.85 -3.79
N LEU A 109 -1.65 -3.06 -3.48
CA LEU A 109 -1.61 -3.67 -2.16
C LEU A 109 -0.17 -3.88 -1.64
N GLU A 110 0.74 -4.41 -2.47
CA GLU A 110 2.17 -4.55 -2.12
C GLU A 110 2.84 -3.19 -1.90
N THR A 111 2.58 -2.23 -2.79
CA THR A 111 3.15 -0.87 -2.67
C THR A 111 2.62 -0.16 -1.43
N ALA A 112 1.32 -0.30 -1.12
CA ALA A 112 0.71 0.26 0.09
C ALA A 112 1.31 -0.34 1.36
N ALA A 113 1.51 -1.66 1.39
CA ALA A 113 2.15 -2.35 2.51
C ALA A 113 3.59 -1.89 2.71
N GLY A 114 4.37 -1.78 1.63
CA GLY A 114 5.73 -1.23 1.68
C GLY A 114 5.82 0.22 2.16
N CYS A 115 4.73 1.00 2.05
CA CYS A 115 4.62 2.36 2.58
C CYS A 115 4.07 2.43 4.02
N GLY A 116 3.65 1.31 4.63
CA GLY A 116 2.96 1.30 5.93
C GLY A 116 1.56 1.95 5.90
N ALA A 117 0.90 1.92 4.73
CA ALA A 117 -0.41 2.56 4.54
C ALA A 117 -1.56 1.58 4.80
N ASP A 118 -1.75 1.21 6.07
CA ASP A 118 -2.69 0.14 6.47
C ASP A 118 -4.12 0.35 5.97
N GLY A 119 -4.65 1.58 6.04
CA GLY A 119 -5.99 1.88 5.51
C GLY A 119 -6.13 1.67 4.00
N LEU A 120 -5.04 1.86 3.24
CA LEU A 120 -5.03 1.59 1.80
C LEU A 120 -4.85 0.09 1.50
N VAL A 121 -4.11 -0.63 2.35
CA VAL A 121 -4.00 -2.09 2.29
C VAL A 121 -5.37 -2.73 2.47
N GLU A 122 -6.12 -2.36 3.52
CA GLU A 122 -7.46 -2.89 3.76
C GLU A 122 -8.40 -2.58 2.59
N ARG A 123 -8.37 -1.34 2.08
CA ARG A 123 -9.15 -0.98 0.89
C ARG A 123 -8.80 -1.85 -0.33
N ALA A 124 -7.52 -2.12 -0.58
CA ALA A 124 -7.11 -2.97 -1.69
C ALA A 124 -7.57 -4.43 -1.50
N ARG A 125 -7.57 -4.95 -0.26
CA ARG A 125 -8.13 -6.27 0.08
C ARG A 125 -9.62 -6.34 -0.18
N ASP A 126 -10.37 -5.31 0.20
CA ASP A 126 -11.82 -5.22 -0.03
C ASP A 126 -12.14 -5.21 -1.53
N GLU A 127 -11.38 -4.46 -2.32
CA GLU A 127 -11.54 -4.39 -3.78
C GLU A 127 -11.22 -5.74 -4.45
N LEU A 128 -10.19 -6.46 -3.98
CA LEU A 128 -9.85 -7.83 -4.43
C LEU A 128 -10.98 -8.81 -4.08
N ALA A 129 -11.47 -8.77 -2.84
CA ALA A 129 -12.56 -9.63 -2.39
C ALA A 129 -13.84 -9.36 -3.20
N ALA A 130 -14.15 -8.08 -3.47
CA ALA A 130 -15.27 -7.69 -4.32
C ALA A 130 -15.10 -8.11 -5.79
N ALA A 131 -13.87 -8.35 -6.26
CA ALA A 131 -13.57 -8.92 -7.57
C ALA A 131 -13.66 -10.47 -7.59
N GLY A 132 -13.97 -11.11 -6.46
CA GLY A 132 -13.94 -12.57 -6.31
C GLY A 132 -12.51 -13.14 -6.23
N LEU A 133 -11.51 -12.28 -6.08
CA LEU A 133 -10.11 -12.64 -5.98
C LEU A 133 -9.71 -12.79 -4.51
N ARG A 134 -8.85 -13.78 -4.22
CA ARG A 134 -8.28 -13.95 -2.89
C ARG A 134 -7.11 -13.00 -2.73
N PRO A 135 -7.09 -12.08 -1.74
CA PRO A 135 -5.87 -11.34 -1.44
C PRO A 135 -4.72 -12.33 -1.23
N ARG A 136 -3.65 -12.17 -2.01
CA ARG A 136 -2.44 -12.97 -1.81
C ARG A 136 -1.88 -12.58 -0.45
N PRO A 137 -1.37 -13.52 0.35
CA PRO A 137 -0.63 -13.15 1.56
C PRO A 137 0.48 -12.19 1.13
N LEU A 138 0.35 -10.93 1.54
CA LEU A 138 1.44 -9.98 1.48
C LEU A 138 2.54 -10.57 2.33
N HIS A 139 3.75 -10.72 1.77
CA HIS A 139 4.93 -11.14 2.53
C HIS A 139 5.41 -10.03 3.48
N GLY A 140 4.50 -9.46 4.27
CA GLY A 140 4.66 -8.16 4.91
C GLY A 140 3.90 -7.98 6.23
N ALA A 141 3.57 -9.05 6.94
CA ALA A 141 3.51 -8.97 8.39
C ALA A 141 4.92 -9.26 8.90
N ALA A 142 5.43 -8.53 9.90
CA ALA A 142 6.78 -8.74 10.44
C ALA A 142 7.05 -10.23 10.79
N THR A 143 6.00 -10.98 11.12
CA THR A 143 5.96 -12.43 11.30
C THR A 143 6.44 -13.26 10.10
N ASP A 144 6.26 -12.79 8.85
CA ASP A 144 6.64 -13.48 7.61
C ASP A 144 8.08 -13.21 7.13
N ALA A 145 8.80 -12.27 7.77
CA ALA A 145 10.26 -12.14 7.60
C ALA A 145 11.03 -13.29 8.27
N LEU A 146 10.37 -14.05 9.14
CA LEU A 146 10.95 -15.15 9.89
C LEU A 146 10.90 -16.45 9.09
N THR A 147 12.06 -17.07 8.94
CA THR A 147 12.18 -18.47 8.51
C THR A 147 11.43 -19.40 9.47
N GLY A 148 11.09 -20.62 9.04
CA GLY A 148 10.40 -21.59 9.90
C GLY A 148 11.12 -21.83 11.24
N ARG A 149 12.46 -21.84 11.24
CA ARG A 149 13.27 -22.00 12.45
C ARG A 149 13.24 -20.77 13.36
N GLU A 150 13.29 -19.57 12.78
CA GLU A 150 13.18 -18.31 13.54
C GLU A 150 11.80 -18.17 14.20
N ARG A 151 10.73 -18.55 13.51
CA ARG A 151 9.37 -18.51 14.06
C ARG A 151 9.18 -19.52 15.20
N ALA A 152 9.73 -20.72 15.07
CA ALA A 152 9.70 -21.72 16.12
C ALA A 152 10.47 -21.26 17.38
N ALA A 153 11.66 -20.65 17.20
CA ALA A 153 12.41 -20.06 18.31
C ALA A 153 11.68 -18.88 18.96
N ALA A 154 11.09 -17.99 18.16
CA ALA A 154 10.32 -16.85 18.67
C ALA A 154 9.08 -17.28 19.47
N ALA A 155 8.36 -18.32 19.03
CA ALA A 155 7.23 -18.89 19.76
C ALA A 155 7.64 -19.49 21.11
N CYS A 156 8.79 -20.17 21.18
CA CYS A 156 9.33 -20.68 22.44
C CYS A 156 9.69 -19.54 23.40
N ALA A 157 10.30 -18.46 22.89
CA ALA A 157 10.64 -17.29 23.69
C ALA A 157 9.40 -16.56 24.24
N VAL A 158 8.31 -16.44 23.47
CA VAL A 158 7.03 -15.89 23.96
C VAL A 158 6.41 -16.75 25.06
N ARG A 159 6.59 -18.08 24.99
CA ARG A 159 6.19 -19.00 26.06
C ARG A 159 7.07 -18.89 27.32
N GLY A 160 8.13 -18.08 27.30
CA GLY A 160 9.04 -17.87 28.42
C GLY A 160 10.10 -18.96 28.60
N LEU A 161 10.33 -19.80 27.59
CA LEU A 161 11.39 -20.82 27.63
C LEU A 161 12.78 -20.19 27.61
N PHE A 162 13.70 -20.74 28.40
CA PHE A 162 15.10 -20.34 28.36
C PHE A 162 15.79 -20.82 27.07
N PRO A 163 16.91 -20.20 26.65
CA PRO A 163 17.63 -20.59 25.43
C PRO A 163 18.05 -22.07 25.40
N SER A 164 18.42 -22.65 26.55
CA SER A 164 18.77 -24.07 26.69
C SER A 164 17.58 -25.01 26.50
N GLU A 165 16.39 -24.63 26.96
CA GLU A 165 15.15 -25.40 26.79
C GLU A 165 14.64 -25.32 25.35
N THR A 166 14.70 -24.13 24.75
CA THR A 166 14.37 -23.92 23.33
C THR A 166 15.32 -24.70 22.42
N ALA A 167 16.60 -24.80 22.79
CA ALA A 167 17.59 -25.60 22.08
C ALA A 167 17.25 -27.10 22.09
N ALA A 168 16.80 -27.61 23.24
CA ALA A 168 16.35 -28.99 23.37
C ALA A 168 15.09 -29.26 22.53
N GLU A 169 14.09 -28.36 22.56
CA GLU A 169 12.83 -28.48 21.82
C GLU A 169 13.01 -28.40 20.29
N LEU A 170 13.95 -27.57 19.83
CA LEU A 170 14.23 -27.38 18.40
C LEU A 170 15.38 -28.26 17.86
N HIS A 171 15.94 -29.13 18.71
CA HIS A 171 17.12 -29.95 18.41
C HIS A 171 18.28 -29.13 17.81
N LEU A 172 18.61 -28.03 18.48
CA LEU A 172 19.66 -27.07 18.09
C LEU A 172 20.70 -26.93 19.20
N ALA A 173 21.84 -26.34 18.87
CA ALA A 173 22.75 -25.82 19.89
C ALA A 173 22.19 -24.53 20.50
N GLU A 174 22.46 -24.29 21.79
CA GLU A 174 22.04 -23.07 22.48
C GLU A 174 22.55 -21.80 21.80
N THR A 175 23.79 -21.83 21.29
CA THR A 175 24.38 -20.74 20.51
C THR A 175 23.61 -20.42 19.22
N ASP A 176 23.03 -21.43 18.58
CA ASP A 176 22.19 -21.23 17.39
C ASP A 176 20.84 -20.61 17.73
N VAL A 177 20.25 -20.97 18.86
CA VAL A 177 19.01 -20.34 19.36
C VAL A 177 19.24 -18.87 19.65
N VAL A 178 20.32 -18.51 20.34
CA VAL A 178 20.67 -17.11 20.61
C VAL A 178 20.85 -16.31 19.32
N ARG A 179 21.50 -16.92 18.31
CA ARG A 179 21.69 -16.31 16.99
C ARG A 179 20.37 -16.13 16.24
N LEU A 180 19.49 -17.13 16.27
CA LEU A 180 18.16 -17.07 15.66
C LEU A 180 17.30 -15.98 16.32
N LEU A 181 17.26 -15.91 17.65
CA LEU A 181 16.52 -14.87 18.37
C LEU A 181 17.07 -13.46 18.09
N SER A 182 18.40 -13.31 18.01
CA SER A 182 19.01 -12.04 17.62
C SER A 182 18.62 -11.59 16.20
N ALA A 183 18.47 -12.55 15.27
CA ALA A 183 17.99 -12.27 13.93
C ALA A 183 16.49 -11.91 13.94
N VAL A 184 15.67 -12.61 14.73
CA VAL A 184 14.25 -12.32 14.94
C VAL A 184 14.05 -10.90 15.45
N TYR A 185 14.72 -10.54 16.55
CA TYR A 185 14.63 -9.20 17.16
C TYR A 185 14.98 -8.09 16.18
N ARG A 186 16.03 -8.30 15.38
CA ARG A 186 16.45 -7.35 14.34
C ARG A 186 15.42 -7.23 13.21
N LYS A 187 14.85 -8.36 12.76
CA LYS A 187 13.86 -8.39 11.69
C LYS A 187 12.51 -7.78 12.12
N LEU A 188 12.14 -7.98 13.37
CA LEU A 188 10.89 -7.48 13.95
C LEU A 188 11.02 -6.08 14.57
N GLY A 189 12.25 -5.56 14.74
CA GLY A 189 12.50 -4.28 15.41
C GLY A 189 12.10 -4.26 16.88
N THR A 190 12.22 -5.41 17.57
CA THR A 190 11.78 -5.60 18.96
C THR A 190 12.86 -6.27 19.80
N ASP A 191 12.68 -6.28 21.11
CA ASP A 191 13.41 -7.11 22.05
C ASP A 191 12.52 -8.24 22.60
N GLN A 192 13.01 -8.95 23.62
CA GLN A 192 12.27 -10.03 24.29
C GLN A 192 10.93 -9.54 24.88
N ALA A 193 10.88 -8.32 25.42
CA ALA A 193 9.68 -7.79 26.08
C ALA A 193 8.60 -7.41 25.06
N GLY A 194 9.01 -6.86 23.90
CA GLY A 194 8.08 -6.52 22.80
C GLY A 194 7.76 -7.68 21.86
N LEU A 195 8.38 -8.85 22.01
CA LEU A 195 8.25 -9.97 21.07
C LEU A 195 6.81 -10.48 20.94
N ALA A 196 6.07 -10.61 22.04
CA ALA A 196 4.69 -11.09 22.02
C ALA A 196 3.78 -10.13 21.21
N ALA A 197 3.89 -8.83 21.49
CA ALA A 197 3.17 -7.79 20.76
C ALA A 197 3.54 -7.77 19.26
N ALA A 198 4.82 -7.96 18.93
CA ALA A 198 5.30 -7.99 17.54
C ALA A 198 4.83 -9.22 16.74
N LEU A 199 4.52 -10.33 17.42
CA LEU A 199 3.99 -11.55 16.78
C LEU A 199 2.46 -11.57 16.67
N GLY A 200 1.76 -10.58 17.26
CA GLY A 200 0.29 -10.51 17.23
C GLY A 200 -0.40 -11.54 18.12
N THR A 201 0.27 -11.98 19.19
CA THR A 201 -0.21 -12.93 20.21
C THR A 201 -0.33 -12.25 21.57
#